data_AF-A0A2R6CAR6-F1
#
_entry.id   AF-A0A2R6CAR6-F1
#
_cell.length_a   1.000
_cell.length_b   1.000
_cell.length_c   1.000
_cell.angle_alpha   90.00
_cell.angle_beta   90.00
_cell.angle_gamma   90.00
#
_symmetry.space_group_name_H-M   'P 1'
#
loop_
_entity.id
_entity.type
_entity.pdbx_description
1 polymer ?
#
loop_
_entity_poly.entity_id
_entity_poly.type
_entity_poly.pdbx_seq_one_letter_code
_entity_poly.pdbx_strand_id
1 'polypeptide(L)'
;MKTILEENSLSGAYLLKADCKGCEFELARQSEIGLFDQLSIEYTNTGRHSELLWLVKSLRGAGFNLVRVYKHSRSYAPLYEHGMIRAEKSR
;
A
#
# COMPACT_ATOMS: atom_id res chain seq x y z
N MET A 1 16.09 -5.35 14.65
CA MET A 1 14.97 -6.17 14.18
C MET A 1 15.32 -6.56 12.76
N LYS A 2 15.30 -7.85 12.39
CA LYS A 2 15.53 -8.25 11.01
C LYS A 2 14.23 -8.10 10.22
N THR A 3 14.30 -7.69 8.96
CA THR A 3 13.09 -7.64 8.12
C THR A 3 12.69 -9.05 7.69
N ILE A 4 11.41 -9.27 7.31
CA ILE A 4 10.98 -10.57 6.77
C ILE A 4 11.74 -10.95 5.49
N LEU A 5 12.27 -9.95 4.77
CA LEU A 5 13.13 -10.17 3.61
C LEU A 5 14.48 -10.76 4.03
N GLU A 6 15.11 -10.18 5.07
CA GLU A 6 16.38 -10.67 5.62
C GLU A 6 16.25 -12.06 6.23
N GLU A 7 15.16 -12.32 6.97
CA GLU A 7 14.90 -13.63 7.59
C GLU A 7 14.77 -14.75 6.56
N ASN A 8 14.21 -14.42 5.39
CA ASN A 8 13.98 -15.39 4.31
C ASN A 8 15.02 -15.32 3.20
N SER A 9 16.10 -14.55 3.38
CA SER A 9 17.15 -14.33 2.37
C SER A 9 16.58 -13.90 1.00
N LEU A 10 15.49 -13.12 1.02
CA LEU A 10 14.85 -12.59 -0.19
C LEU A 10 15.58 -11.32 -0.62
N SER A 11 16.18 -11.36 -1.82
CA SER A 11 16.72 -10.17 -2.49
C SER A 11 15.89 -9.86 -3.73
N GLY A 12 15.63 -8.57 -3.99
CA GLY A 12 14.85 -8.14 -5.16
C GLY A 12 13.36 -8.51 -5.07
N ALA A 13 12.74 -8.39 -3.90
CA ALA A 13 11.32 -8.66 -3.73
C ALA A 13 10.48 -7.71 -4.59
N TYR A 14 9.87 -8.24 -5.65
CA TYR A 14 9.15 -7.44 -6.63
C TYR A 14 7.82 -6.88 -6.10
N LEU A 15 6.98 -7.76 -5.53
CA LEU A 15 5.61 -7.44 -5.14
C LEU A 15 5.39 -7.70 -3.65
N LEU A 16 4.89 -6.68 -2.95
CA LEU A 16 4.21 -6.85 -1.66
C LEU A 16 2.70 -6.73 -1.88
N LYS A 17 2.00 -7.85 -1.68
CA LYS A 17 0.54 -7.86 -1.60
C LYS A 17 0.13 -7.96 -0.13
N ALA A 18 -0.61 -6.97 0.36
CA ALA A 18 -1.08 -6.92 1.74
C ALA A 18 -2.61 -6.77 1.77
N ASP A 19 -3.28 -7.75 2.37
CA ASP A 19 -4.67 -7.62 2.83
C ASP A 19 -4.60 -7.45 4.34
N CYS A 20 -4.48 -6.19 4.77
CA CYS A 20 -4.13 -5.87 6.15
C CYS A 20 -5.03 -4.79 6.72
N LYS A 21 -6.34 -4.88 6.50
CA LYS A 21 -7.38 -3.94 6.94
C LYS A 21 -7.08 -3.27 8.29
N GLY A 22 -6.81 -1.96 8.25
CA GLY A 22 -6.45 -1.10 9.39
C GLY A 22 -4.94 -0.89 9.58
N CYS A 23 -4.10 -1.82 9.12
CA CYS A 23 -2.64 -1.78 9.24
C CYS A 23 -1.94 -1.14 8.02
N GLU A 24 -2.67 -0.82 6.95
CA GLU A 24 -2.11 -0.15 5.76
C GLU A 24 -1.42 1.18 6.10
N PHE A 25 -1.91 1.89 7.12
CA PHE A 25 -1.32 3.14 7.58
C PHE A 25 0.03 2.92 8.23
N GLU A 26 0.16 1.88 9.05
CA GLU A 26 1.44 1.51 9.65
C GLU A 26 2.42 1.02 8.59
N LEU A 27 1.94 0.21 7.64
CA LEU A 27 2.73 -0.24 6.50
C LEU A 27 3.27 0.96 5.70
N ALA A 28 2.43 1.95 5.40
CA ALA A 28 2.82 3.15 4.68
C ALA A 28 3.81 4.06 5.43
N ARG A 29 4.03 3.85 6.74
CA ARG A 29 5.06 4.54 7.53
C ARG A 29 6.42 3.84 7.52
N GLN A 30 6.47 2.56 7.17
CA GLN A 30 7.72 1.81 7.12
C GLN A 30 8.52 2.23 5.89
N SER A 31 9.78 2.63 6.07
CA SER A 31 10.67 3.00 4.96
C SER A 31 10.94 1.84 4.00
N GLU A 32 10.86 0.62 4.53
CA GLU A 32 11.16 -0.66 3.91
C GLU A 32 10.15 -1.03 2.82
N ILE A 33 8.96 -0.40 2.78
CA ILE A 33 8.05 -0.59 1.64
C ILE A 33 8.68 -0.11 0.34
N GLY A 34 9.63 0.83 0.42
CA GLY A 34 10.42 1.30 -0.71
C GLY A 34 11.38 0.24 -1.27
N LEU A 35 11.55 -0.92 -0.62
CA LEU A 35 12.35 -2.03 -1.16
C LEU A 35 11.62 -2.80 -2.27
N PHE A 36 10.31 -2.66 -2.37
CA PHE A 36 9.49 -3.33 -3.38
C PHE A 36 9.31 -2.46 -4.63
N ASP A 37 9.16 -3.09 -5.80
CA ASP A 37 8.86 -2.38 -7.04
C ASP A 37 7.36 -2.13 -7.22
N GLN A 38 6.55 -3.01 -6.65
CA GLN A 38 5.11 -2.96 -6.69
C GLN A 38 4.48 -3.26 -5.32
N LEU A 39 3.44 -2.51 -4.98
CA LEU A 39 2.56 -2.77 -3.85
C LEU A 39 1.13 -3.01 -4.34
N SER A 40 0.42 -3.90 -3.66
CA SER A 40 -1.02 -4.13 -3.82
C SER A 40 -1.65 -4.24 -2.43
N ILE A 41 -2.34 -3.20 -1.98
CA ILE A 41 -2.81 -3.04 -0.60
C ILE A 41 -4.32 -2.95 -0.59
N GLU A 42 -5.01 -3.83 0.13
CA GLU A 42 -6.39 -3.60 0.53
C GLU A 42 -6.42 -2.66 1.73
N TYR A 43 -7.19 -1.58 1.66
CA TYR A 43 -7.31 -0.58 2.74
C TYR A 43 -8.75 -0.44 3.22
N THR A 44 -8.92 -0.12 4.50
CA THR A 44 -10.18 0.24 5.13
C THR A 44 -9.97 1.47 6.02
N ASN A 45 -10.59 2.58 5.65
CA ASN A 45 -10.47 3.86 6.34
C ASN A 45 -11.65 4.11 7.29
N THR A 46 -11.51 5.11 8.16
CA THR A 46 -12.54 5.51 9.14
C THR A 46 -13.70 6.32 8.55
N GLY A 47 -13.80 6.41 7.22
CA GLY A 47 -14.75 7.29 6.53
C GLY A 47 -14.19 8.67 6.15
N ARG A 48 -12.94 8.98 6.51
CA ARG A 48 -12.32 10.27 6.20
C ARG A 48 -11.55 10.22 4.89
N HIS A 49 -11.99 11.00 3.91
CA HIS A 49 -11.31 11.09 2.61
C HIS A 49 -9.82 11.50 2.71
N SER A 50 -9.47 12.30 3.71
CA SER A 50 -8.09 12.71 3.99
C SER A 50 -7.15 11.54 4.29
N GLU A 51 -7.66 10.43 4.82
CA GLU A 51 -6.84 9.25 5.14
C GLU A 51 -6.37 8.53 3.88
N LEU A 52 -7.25 8.37 2.89
CA LEU A 52 -6.88 7.84 1.57
C LEU A 52 -5.83 8.74 0.90
N LEU A 53 -6.05 10.06 0.92
CA LEU A 53 -5.10 11.02 0.36
C LEU A 53 -3.74 10.95 1.06
N TRP A 54 -3.74 10.79 2.38
CA TRP A 54 -2.52 10.59 3.15
C TRP A 54 -1.81 9.31 2.72
N LEU A 55 -2.52 8.18 2.58
CA LEU A 55 -1.93 6.92 2.13
C LEU A 55 -1.28 7.07 0.76
N VAL A 56 -2.00 7.65 -0.21
CA VAL A 56 -1.49 7.91 -1.56
C VAL A 56 -0.24 8.81 -1.52
N LYS A 57 -0.25 9.84 -0.68
CA LYS A 57 0.90 10.75 -0.52
C LYS A 57 2.11 10.03 0.10
N SER A 58 1.90 9.20 1.11
CA SER A 58 2.95 8.42 1.76
C SER A 58 3.60 7.45 0.78
N LEU A 59 2.81 6.73 -0.03
CA LEU A 59 3.32 5.85 -1.07
C LEU A 59 4.13 6.60 -2.13
N ARG A 60 3.66 7.77 -2.58
CA ARG A 60 4.45 8.63 -3.47
C ARG A 60 5.77 9.08 -2.83
N GLY A 61 5.74 9.44 -1.55
CA GLY A 61 6.93 9.76 -0.76
C GLY A 61 7.94 8.61 -0.66
N ALA A 62 7.47 7.37 -0.71
CA ALA A 62 8.30 6.17 -0.75
C ALA A 62 8.83 5.81 -2.16
N GLY A 63 8.58 6.65 -3.17
CA GLY A 63 9.10 6.49 -4.54
C GLY A 63 8.15 5.81 -5.53
N PHE A 64 6.91 5.53 -5.14
CA PHE A 64 5.91 4.97 -6.06
C PHE A 64 5.25 6.08 -6.89
N ASN A 65 5.67 6.21 -8.14
CA ASN A 65 5.21 7.29 -9.03
C ASN A 65 3.86 7.01 -9.69
N LEU A 66 3.51 5.73 -9.87
CA LEU A 66 2.22 5.31 -10.38
C LEU A 66 1.36 4.75 -9.24
N VAL A 67 0.36 5.50 -8.79
CA VAL A 67 -0.58 5.07 -7.73
C VAL A 67 -2.00 5.07 -8.27
N ARG A 68 -2.68 3.92 -8.20
CA ARG A 68 -4.07 3.72 -8.64
C ARG A 68 -4.92 3.23 -7.48
N VAL A 69 -6.13 3.75 -7.39
CA VAL A 69 -7.14 3.37 -6.39
C VAL A 69 -8.34 2.77 -7.11
N TYR A 70 -8.83 1.60 -6.69
CA TYR A 70 -9.95 0.91 -7.33
C TYR A 70 -10.72 0.00 -6.37
N LYS A 71 -11.96 -0.33 -6.71
CA LYS A 71 -12.76 -1.30 -5.93
C LYS A 71 -12.28 -2.73 -6.21
N HIS A 72 -12.18 -3.57 -5.18
CA HIS A 72 -11.99 -5.02 -5.36
C HIS A 72 -13.30 -5.81 -5.43
N SER A 73 -14.42 -5.20 -5.03
CA SER A 73 -15.72 -5.86 -4.98
C SER A 73 -16.84 -4.95 -5.50
N ARG A 74 -18.04 -5.52 -5.65
CA ARG A 74 -19.27 -4.80 -5.97
C ARG A 74 -19.89 -4.08 -4.75
N SER A 75 -19.15 -3.96 -3.65
CA SER A 75 -19.62 -3.27 -2.44
C SER A 75 -20.06 -1.83 -2.74
N TYR A 76 -21.11 -1.40 -2.05
CA TYR A 76 -21.61 -0.02 -2.11
C TYR A 76 -20.72 0.96 -1.34
N ALA A 77 -19.78 0.47 -0.53
CA ALA A 77 -18.84 1.31 0.19
C ALA A 77 -18.18 2.32 -0.78
N PRO A 78 -18.15 3.63 -0.43
CA PRO A 78 -17.41 4.62 -1.19
C PRO A 78 -15.94 4.25 -1.31
N LEU A 79 -15.31 4.61 -2.43
CA LEU A 79 -13.90 4.27 -2.68
C LEU A 79 -12.97 4.87 -1.61
N TYR A 80 -13.32 5.99 -1.00
CA TYR A 80 -12.50 6.57 0.06
C TYR A 80 -12.56 5.80 1.39
N GLU A 81 -13.52 4.89 1.55
CA GLU A 81 -13.69 4.07 2.76
C GLU A 81 -13.04 2.72 2.62
N HIS A 82 -13.17 2.06 1.46
CA HIS A 82 -12.69 0.70 1.26
C HIS A 82 -12.34 0.43 -0.19
N GLY A 83 -11.21 -0.21 -0.43
CA GLY A 83 -10.76 -0.53 -1.79
C GLY A 83 -9.35 -1.11 -1.83
N MET A 84 -8.78 -1.06 -3.03
CA MET A 84 -7.41 -1.47 -3.32
C MET A 84 -6.59 -0.27 -3.77
N ILE A 85 -5.34 -0.25 -3.35
CA ILE A 85 -4.30 0.58 -3.95
C ILE A 85 -3.29 -0.32 -4.64
N ARG A 86 -2.98 0.02 -5.89
CA ARG A 86 -1.84 -0.50 -6.62
C ARG A 86 -0.84 0.63 -6.81
N ALA A 87 0.37 0.43 -6.31
CA ALA A 87 1.45 1.41 -6.38
C ALA A 87 2.68 0.78 -7.06
N GLU A 88 3.27 1.48 -8.02
CA GLU A 88 4.39 1.01 -8.83
C GLU A 88 5.45 2.11 -8.97
N LYS A 89 6.72 1.71 -8.93
CA LYS A 89 7.83 2.56 -9.36
C LYS A 89 7.83 2.66 -10.89
N SER A 90 8.14 3.84 -11.42
CA SER A 90 8.40 3.98 -12.86
C SER A 90 9.60 3.12 -13.24
N ARG A 91 9.48 2.36 -14.33
CA ARG A 91 10.63 1.68 -14.95
C ARG A 91 11.55 2.68 -15.63
#